data_AF-A0A526TYS9-F1
#
_entry.id   AF-A0A526TYS9-F1
#
_cell.length_a   1.000
_cell.length_b   1.000
_cell.length_c   1.000
_cell.angle_alpha   90.00
_cell.angle_beta   90.00
_cell.angle_gamma   90.00
#
_symmetry.space_group_name_H-M   'P 1'
#
loop_
_entity.id
_entity.type
_entity.pdbx_description
1 polymer ?
#
loop_
_entity_poly.entity_id
_entity_poly.type
_entity_poly.pdbx_seq_one_letter_code
_entity_poly.pdbx_strand_id
1 'polypeptide(L)'
;GGGHVGQALASTIALLPVHCVVIETRAEALEGMPETVETRLTAMPEAVVRNAPAGAAFAILTHDHALDFLIVAEALKRGDTAYVGMIGSKTKKATF
;
A
#
# COMPACT_ATOMS: atom_id res chain seq x y z
N GLY A 1 -2.32 -1.24 3.74
CA GLY A 1 -3.30 -0.34 4.36
C GLY A 1 -4.68 -0.88 4.08
N GLY A 2 -5.26 -1.65 4.99
CA GLY A 2 -6.58 -2.27 4.90
C GLY A 2 -7.72 -1.47 5.55
N GLY A 3 -7.50 -0.20 5.90
CA GLY A 3 -8.58 0.66 6.39
C GLY A 3 -9.65 0.94 5.32
N HIS A 4 -10.73 1.66 5.67
CA HIS A 4 -11.86 1.93 4.79
C HIS A 4 -11.48 2.39 3.36
N VAL A 5 -10.51 3.28 3.23
CA VAL A 5 -10.03 3.76 1.91
C VAL A 5 -9.32 2.65 1.14
N GLY A 6 -8.49 1.85 1.81
CA GLY A 6 -7.79 0.72 1.21
C GLY A 6 -8.75 -0.36 0.73
N GLN A 7 -9.80 -0.66 1.50
CA GLN A 7 -10.84 -1.61 1.10
C GLN A 7 -11.62 -1.12 -0.11
N ALA A 8 -12.05 0.16 -0.12
CA ALA A 8 -12.75 0.73 -1.28
C ALA A 8 -11.89 0.74 -2.54
N LEU A 9 -10.59 1.05 -2.39
CA LEU A 9 -9.65 1.00 -3.51
C LEU A 9 -9.44 -0.44 -3.99
N ALA A 10 -9.25 -1.40 -3.09
CA ALA A 10 -9.11 -2.82 -3.43
C ALA A 10 -10.33 -3.34 -4.21
N SER A 11 -11.54 -3.02 -3.77
CA SER A 11 -12.78 -3.36 -4.48
C SER A 11 -12.88 -2.75 -5.88
N THR A 12 -12.32 -1.56 -6.08
CA THR A 12 -12.28 -0.91 -7.40
C THR A 12 -11.22 -1.56 -8.30
N ILE A 13 -10.03 -1.81 -7.75
CA ILE A 13 -8.91 -2.44 -8.46
C ILE A 13 -9.22 -3.89 -8.83
N ALA A 14 -10.02 -4.60 -8.03
CA ALA A 14 -10.47 -5.97 -8.28
C ALA A 14 -11.18 -6.16 -9.65
N LEU A 15 -11.66 -5.06 -10.25
CA LEU A 15 -12.33 -5.06 -11.55
C LEU A 15 -11.37 -4.83 -12.73
N LEU A 16 -10.09 -4.57 -12.46
CA LEU A 16 -9.07 -4.24 -13.45
C LEU A 16 -8.13 -5.42 -13.68
N PRO A 17 -7.50 -5.53 -14.86
CA PRO A 17 -6.56 -6.60 -15.18
C PRO A 17 -5.17 -6.33 -14.56
N VAL A 18 -5.12 -6.16 -13.24
CA VAL A 18 -3.89 -5.92 -12.48
C VAL A 18 -3.81 -6.87 -11.29
N HIS A 19 -2.59 -7.25 -10.93
CA HIS A 19 -2.34 -8.05 -9.73
C HIS A 19 -2.28 -7.11 -8.51
N CYS A 20 -3.36 -7.09 -7.74
CA CYS A 20 -3.45 -6.27 -6.53
C CYS A 20 -3.04 -7.07 -5.30
N VAL A 21 -2.19 -6.47 -4.46
CA VAL A 21 -1.80 -7.02 -3.16
C VAL A 21 -2.07 -5.99 -2.07
N VAL A 22 -2.92 -6.32 -1.10
CA VAL A 22 -3.14 -5.52 0.11
C VAL A 22 -2.22 -6.02 1.22
N ILE A 23 -1.26 -5.19 1.59
CA ILE A 23 -0.31 -5.47 2.66
C ILE A 23 -0.76 -4.75 3.93
N GLU A 24 -0.88 -5.45 5.05
CA GLU A 24 -1.38 -4.89 6.31
C GLU A 24 -0.70 -5.53 7.53
N THR A 25 -0.68 -4.82 8.66
CA THR A 25 -0.09 -5.30 9.93
C THR A 25 -1.13 -5.88 10.90
N ARG A 26 -2.42 -5.64 10.63
CA ARG A 26 -3.58 -6.00 11.45
C ARG A 26 -4.48 -6.96 10.70
N ALA A 27 -4.75 -8.12 11.27
CA ALA A 27 -5.52 -9.18 10.61
C ALA A 27 -6.97 -8.74 10.33
N GLU A 28 -7.58 -8.06 11.30
CA GLU A 28 -8.96 -7.57 11.23
C GLU A 28 -9.17 -6.55 10.10
N ALA A 29 -8.12 -5.83 9.69
CA ALA A 29 -8.18 -4.88 8.58
C ALA A 29 -8.08 -5.54 7.19
N LEU A 30 -7.88 -6.87 7.13
CA LEU A 30 -7.93 -7.64 5.89
C LEU A 30 -9.30 -8.33 5.69
N GLU A 31 -10.17 -8.28 6.69
CA GLU A 31 -11.51 -8.87 6.60
C GLU A 31 -12.35 -8.17 5.53
N GLY A 32 -13.06 -8.96 4.72
CA GLY A 32 -13.93 -8.44 3.66
C GLY A 32 -13.19 -7.84 2.45
N MET A 33 -11.90 -8.16 2.27
CA MET A 33 -11.20 -7.90 1.00
C MET A 33 -11.77 -8.79 -0.11
N PRO A 34 -11.86 -8.29 -1.37
CA PRO A 34 -12.31 -9.10 -2.49
C PRO A 34 -11.41 -10.33 -2.69
N GLU A 35 -12.00 -11.48 -3.04
CA GLU A 35 -11.25 -12.74 -3.25
C GLU A 35 -10.19 -12.66 -4.36
N THR A 36 -10.38 -11.75 -5.34
CA THR A 36 -9.45 -11.54 -6.44
C THR A 36 -8.24 -10.68 -6.06
N VAL A 37 -8.20 -10.15 -4.83
CA VAL A 37 -7.10 -9.35 -4.31
C VAL A 37 -6.27 -10.21 -3.36
N GLU A 38 -4.97 -10.34 -3.63
CA GLU A 38 -4.06 -11.00 -2.70
C GLU A 38 -3.98 -10.18 -1.41
N THR A 39 -4.06 -10.84 -0.26
CA THR A 39 -3.83 -10.19 1.03
C THR A 39 -2.54 -10.71 1.65
N ARG A 40 -1.79 -9.82 2.31
CA ARG A 40 -0.57 -10.17 3.01
C ARG A 40 -0.50 -9.49 4.37
N LEU A 41 -0.67 -10.30 5.41
CA LEU A 41 -0.42 -9.90 6.79
C LEU A 41 1.07 -9.98 7.10
N THR A 42 1.69 -8.87 7.48
CA THR A 42 3.11 -8.81 7.83
C THR A 42 3.38 -7.71 8.84
N ALA A 43 4.32 -7.94 9.76
CA ALA A 43 4.80 -6.90 10.68
C ALA A 43 5.70 -5.85 10.01
N MET A 44 6.23 -6.14 8.80
CA MET A 44 7.18 -5.27 8.09
C MET A 44 6.73 -5.02 6.64
N PRO A 45 5.73 -4.14 6.40
CA PRO A 45 5.27 -3.81 5.05
C PRO A 45 6.36 -3.23 4.14
N GLU A 46 7.30 -2.46 4.67
CA GLU A 46 8.42 -1.88 3.92
C GLU A 46 9.37 -2.95 3.37
N ALA A 47 9.52 -4.10 4.03
CA ALA A 47 10.30 -5.22 3.52
C ALA A 47 9.66 -5.87 2.28
N VAL A 48 8.33 -5.75 2.14
CA VAL A 48 7.61 -6.21 0.95
C VAL A 48 7.99 -5.38 -0.27
N VAL A 49 8.12 -4.06 -0.08
CA VAL A 49 8.46 -3.11 -1.15
C VAL A 49 9.76 -3.51 -1.82
N ARG A 50 10.78 -3.93 -1.07
CA ARG A 50 12.09 -4.35 -1.61
C ARG A 50 12.01 -5.53 -2.58
N ASN A 51 11.04 -6.41 -2.38
CA ASN A 51 10.90 -7.66 -3.14
C ASN A 51 9.82 -7.59 -4.24
N ALA A 52 9.15 -6.45 -4.41
CA ALA A 52 8.15 -6.30 -5.46
C ALA A 52 8.78 -6.42 -6.86
N PRO A 53 8.02 -6.85 -7.88
CA PRO A 53 8.48 -6.85 -9.26
C PRO A 53 8.87 -5.45 -9.75
N ALA A 54 9.80 -5.36 -10.69
CA ALA A 54 10.09 -4.11 -11.39
C ALA A 54 8.81 -3.58 -12.07
N GLY A 55 8.64 -2.26 -12.10
CA GLY A 55 7.43 -1.62 -12.61
C GLY A 55 6.22 -1.68 -11.66
N ALA A 56 6.40 -2.14 -10.41
CA ALA A 56 5.32 -2.11 -9.42
C ALA A 56 4.87 -0.66 -9.09
N ALA A 57 3.59 -0.51 -8.76
CA ALA A 57 2.98 0.72 -8.29
C ALA A 57 2.60 0.59 -6.81
N PHE A 58 2.89 1.63 -6.02
CA PHE A 58 2.65 1.64 -4.58
C PHE A 58 1.64 2.73 -4.19
N ALA A 59 0.54 2.32 -3.57
CA ALA A 59 -0.43 3.19 -2.91
C ALA A 59 -0.33 3.03 -1.39
N ILE A 60 0.28 4.00 -0.73
CA ILE A 60 0.51 4.01 0.72
C ILE A 60 -0.71 4.62 1.41
N LEU A 61 -1.51 3.76 2.04
CA LEU A 61 -2.80 4.09 2.65
C LEU A 61 -2.85 3.82 4.15
N THR A 62 -1.73 3.95 4.85
CA THR A 62 -1.68 3.71 6.31
C THR A 62 -2.07 4.96 7.10
N HIS A 63 -2.27 4.79 8.40
CA HIS A 63 -2.48 5.88 9.35
C HIS A 63 -1.25 6.10 10.25
N ASP A 64 -0.19 5.30 10.08
CA ASP A 64 1.04 5.39 10.84
C ASP A 64 2.08 6.15 10.02
N HIS A 65 2.44 7.34 10.49
CA HIS A 65 3.36 8.23 9.81
C HIS A 65 4.79 7.68 9.70
N ALA A 66 5.26 6.96 10.72
CA ALA A 66 6.60 6.39 10.72
C ALA A 66 6.68 5.26 9.70
N LEU A 67 5.65 4.41 9.66
CA LEU A 67 5.54 3.35 8.68
C LEU A 67 5.41 3.89 7.25
N ASP A 68 4.57 4.90 7.02
CA ASP A 68 4.43 5.57 5.73
C ASP A 68 5.81 6.04 5.20
N PHE A 69 6.61 6.68 6.06
CA PHE A 69 7.95 7.13 5.71
C PHE A 69 8.87 5.98 5.31
N LEU A 70 8.88 4.88 6.07
CA LEU A 70 9.69 3.70 5.75
C LEU A 70 9.30 3.10 4.40
N ILE A 71 8.00 2.94 4.13
CA ILE A 71 7.49 2.39 2.87
C ILE A 71 7.88 3.29 1.70
N VAL A 72 7.66 4.60 1.81
CA VAL A 72 8.00 5.57 0.75
C VAL A 72 9.50 5.59 0.51
N ALA A 73 10.32 5.58 1.57
CA ALA A 73 11.77 5.55 1.44
C ALA A 73 12.26 4.29 0.70
N GLU A 74 11.72 3.11 1.01
CA GLU A 74 12.04 1.89 0.27
C GLU A 74 11.57 1.93 -1.18
N ALA A 75 10.37 2.47 -1.45
CA ALA A 75 9.84 2.55 -2.81
C ALA A 75 10.68 3.49 -3.69
N LEU A 76 11.01 4.69 -3.19
CA LEU A 76 11.79 5.69 -3.93
C LEU A 76 13.24 5.25 -4.18
N LYS A 77 13.83 4.44 -3.28
CA LYS A 77 15.20 3.91 -3.47
C LYS A 77 15.32 2.96 -4.66
N ARG A 78 14.24 2.29 -5.07
CA ARG A 78 14.32 1.24 -6.09
C ARG A 78 14.60 1.76 -7.50
N GLY A 79 14.15 2.98 -7.83
CA GLY A 79 14.34 3.58 -9.15
C GLY A 79 13.61 2.89 -10.31
N ASP A 80 12.89 1.79 -10.07
CA ASP A 80 12.20 0.97 -11.06
C ASP A 80 10.68 0.93 -10.86
N THR A 81 10.14 1.76 -9.97
CA THR A 81 8.72 1.78 -9.62
C THR A 81 7.93 2.56 -10.66
N ALA A 82 6.76 2.05 -11.08
CA ALA A 82 5.88 2.77 -12.00
C ALA A 82 5.15 3.94 -11.32
N TYR A 83 4.89 3.84 -10.01
CA TYR A 83 4.18 4.87 -9.25
C TYR A 83 4.45 4.74 -7.75
N VAL A 84 4.55 5.89 -7.07
CA VAL A 84 4.56 5.97 -5.60
C VAL A 84 3.62 7.10 -5.19
N GLY A 85 2.57 6.77 -4.46
CA GLY A 85 1.58 7.73 -3.95
C GLY A 85 1.21 7.43 -2.51
N MET A 86 1.12 8.47 -1.69
CA MET A 86 0.77 8.37 -0.28
C MET A 86 -0.50 9.18 0.01
N ILE A 87 -1.44 8.58 0.75
CA ILE A 87 -2.64 9.29 1.17
C ILE A 87 -2.30 10.39 2.17
N GLY A 88 -2.79 11.59 1.89
CA GLY A 88 -2.56 12.74 2.75
C GLY A 88 -3.47 13.91 2.43
N SER A 89 -3.69 14.77 3.43
CA SER A 89 -4.37 16.05 3.26
C SER A 89 -3.36 17.14 2.85
N LYS A 90 -3.87 18.31 2.44
CA LYS A 90 -3.03 19.49 2.19
C LYS A 90 -2.14 19.83 3.40
N THR A 91 -2.68 19.68 4.62
CA THR A 91 -1.93 19.88 5.86
C THR A 91 -0.87 18.79 6.07
N LYS A 92 -1.17 17.53 5.72
CA LYS A 92 -0.22 16.41 5.79
C LYS A 92 0.92 16.56 4.77
N LYS A 93 0.72 17.25 3.65
CA LYS A 93 1.78 17.52 2.66
C LYS A 93 2.77 18.62 3.09
N ALA A 94 2.38 19.53 3.97
CA ALA A 94 3.24 20.64 4.38
C ALA A 94 4.32 20.21 5.40
N THR A 95 4.16 19.05 6.02
CA THR A 95 5.05 18.53 7.07
C THR A 95 5.86 17.32 6.59
N PHE A 96 5.60 16.81 5.38
CA PHE A 96 6.14 15.56 4.84
C PHE A 96 6.63 15.73 3.40
#